data_AF-A0A6M0SHL4-F1
#
_entry.id   AF-A0A6M0SHL4-F1
#
_cell.length_a   1.000
_cell.length_b   1.000
_cell.length_c   1.000
_cell.angle_alpha   90.00
_cell.angle_beta   90.00
_cell.angle_gamma   90.00
#
_symmetry.space_group_name_H-M   'P 1'
#
loop_
_entity.id
_entity.type
_entity.pdbx_description
1 polymer ?
#
loop_
_entity_poly.entity_id
_entity_poly.type
_entity_poly.pdbx_seq_one_letter_code
_entity_poly.pdbx_strand_id
1 'polypeptide(L)'
;MMAKRKQRGTAGDKTICLPIADSIDYDQLVEDREAYREYLNEQIASYPELFPEGIEEGYRFHGWVTSARQHLKTRRIYLPKQKTAYQLRPDFVTPYMSETSELAGKAMYLRKHGLSYDGIAYVLGRSEMHWYRLCQSLGRASIVGTTLKTEESLPPI
;
A
#
# COMPACT_ATOMS: atom_id res chain seq x y z
N MET A 1 19.71 30.33 -12.93
CA MET A 1 18.41 29.78 -13.37
C MET A 1 17.97 28.74 -12.34
N MET A 2 17.07 29.06 -11.40
CA MET A 2 16.62 28.09 -10.40
C MET A 2 15.74 27.03 -11.07
N ALA A 3 16.10 25.75 -10.91
CA ALA A 3 15.31 24.64 -11.43
C ALA A 3 13.89 24.70 -10.85
N LYS A 4 12.88 24.73 -11.72
CA LYS A 4 11.46 24.75 -11.34
C LYS A 4 11.18 23.52 -10.48
N ARG A 5 10.83 23.72 -9.20
CA ARG A 5 10.57 22.62 -8.25
C ARG A 5 9.40 21.80 -8.79
N LYS A 6 9.66 20.53 -9.13
CA LYS A 6 8.64 19.61 -9.65
C LYS A 6 7.50 19.54 -8.64
N GLN A 7 6.28 19.77 -9.10
CA GLN A 7 5.07 19.71 -8.28
C GLN A 7 5.05 18.33 -7.60
N ARG A 8 4.95 18.31 -6.26
CA ARG A 8 4.87 17.05 -5.51
C ARG A 8 3.55 16.38 -5.92
N GLY A 9 3.63 15.15 -6.42
CA GLY A 9 2.44 14.34 -6.69
C GLY A 9 1.66 14.07 -5.40
N THR A 10 0.40 13.65 -5.56
CA THR A 10 -0.44 13.27 -4.42
C THR A 10 0.21 12.10 -3.69
N ALA A 11 0.27 12.18 -2.38
CA ALA A 11 0.94 11.17 -1.59
C ALA A 11 0.13 9.85 -1.63
N GLY A 12 0.74 8.76 -2.09
CA GLY A 12 0.07 7.47 -2.37
C GLY A 12 -0.18 7.18 -3.85
N ASP A 13 -0.18 8.20 -4.72
CA ASP A 13 -0.51 8.13 -6.16
C ASP A 13 0.41 7.21 -7.00
N LYS A 14 1.58 6.85 -6.46
CA LYS A 14 2.56 5.97 -7.13
C LYS A 14 2.83 4.69 -6.37
N THR A 15 1.82 4.20 -5.66
CA THR A 15 1.87 2.94 -4.93
C THR A 15 0.72 2.04 -5.39
N ILE A 16 1.06 0.86 -5.88
CA ILE A 16 0.10 -0.19 -6.21
C ILE A 16 0.04 -1.14 -5.01
N CYS A 17 -1.16 -1.36 -4.47
CA CYS A 17 -1.39 -2.31 -3.40
C CYS A 17 -1.66 -3.69 -4.00
N LEU A 18 -0.86 -4.69 -3.66
CA LEU A 18 -1.03 -6.06 -4.13
C LEU A 18 -1.65 -6.91 -3.04
N PRO A 19 -2.68 -7.72 -3.34
CA PRO A 19 -3.27 -8.64 -2.37
C PRO A 19 -2.37 -9.85 -2.21
N ILE A 20 -1.51 -9.91 -1.18
CA ILE A 20 -0.62 -11.05 -0.96
C ILE A 20 -1.32 -12.04 -0.04
N ALA A 21 -1.55 -13.27 -0.53
CA ALA A 21 -2.14 -14.32 0.29
C ALA A 21 -1.22 -14.74 1.44
N ASP A 22 -1.79 -15.03 2.62
CA ASP A 22 -1.04 -15.47 3.81
C ASP A 22 -0.25 -16.77 3.59
N SER A 23 -0.62 -17.58 2.59
CA SER A 23 0.11 -18.80 2.22
C SER A 23 1.41 -18.53 1.45
N ILE A 24 1.66 -17.29 1.03
CA ILE A 24 2.85 -16.90 0.27
C ILE A 24 3.91 -16.37 1.24
N ASP A 25 5.10 -16.96 1.22
CA ASP A 25 6.27 -16.36 1.85
C ASP A 25 6.70 -15.11 1.05
N TYR A 26 6.30 -13.94 1.53
CA TYR A 26 6.60 -12.68 0.86
C TYR A 26 8.11 -12.37 0.84
N ASP A 27 8.86 -12.71 1.89
CA ASP A 27 10.28 -12.40 1.96
C ASP A 27 11.08 -13.23 0.95
N GLN A 28 10.65 -14.47 0.69
CA GLN A 28 11.20 -15.26 -0.41
C GLN A 28 10.74 -14.75 -1.77
N LEU A 29 9.43 -14.52 -1.95
CA LEU A 29 8.86 -14.07 -3.21
C LEU A 29 9.48 -12.75 -3.66
N VAL A 30 9.66 -11.82 -2.72
CA VAL A 30 10.17 -10.48 -3.04
C VAL A 30 11.57 -10.56 -3.61
N GLU A 31 12.45 -11.47 -3.16
CA GLU A 31 13.81 -11.62 -3.69
C GLU A 31 13.87 -12.28 -5.07
N ASP A 32 13.01 -13.26 -5.34
CA ASP A 32 12.96 -13.97 -6.62
C ASP A 32 12.33 -13.08 -7.71
N ARG A 33 13.07 -12.83 -8.79
CA ARG A 33 12.61 -11.93 -9.86
C ARG A 33 11.62 -12.60 -10.80
N GLU A 34 11.80 -13.89 -11.05
CA GLU A 34 10.99 -14.64 -12.02
C GLU A 34 9.66 -15.00 -11.37
N ALA A 35 9.70 -15.58 -10.16
CA ALA A 35 8.50 -15.88 -9.40
C ALA A 35 7.64 -14.62 -9.15
N TYR A 36 8.27 -13.49 -8.81
CA TYR A 36 7.53 -12.24 -8.63
C TYR A 36 6.91 -11.73 -9.93
N ARG A 37 7.54 -11.96 -11.09
CA ARG A 37 6.99 -11.57 -12.39
C ARG A 37 5.76 -12.41 -12.73
N GLU A 38 5.83 -13.72 -12.50
CA GLU A 38 4.69 -14.62 -12.67
C GLU A 38 3.52 -14.19 -11.78
N TYR A 39 3.79 -14.03 -10.49
CA TYR A 39 2.81 -13.53 -9.53
C TYR A 39 2.17 -12.22 -9.98
N LEU A 40 3.00 -11.24 -10.38
CA LEU A 40 2.50 -9.93 -10.79
C LEU A 40 1.63 -10.01 -12.06
N ASN A 41 1.98 -10.88 -13.00
CA ASN A 41 1.17 -11.08 -14.20
C ASN A 41 -0.19 -11.72 -13.88
N GLU A 42 -0.23 -12.67 -12.94
CA GLU A 42 -1.49 -13.24 -12.43
C GLU A 42 -2.36 -12.17 -11.76
N GLN A 43 -1.75 -11.29 -10.96
CA GLN A 43 -2.48 -10.18 -10.33
C GLN A 43 -3.00 -9.16 -11.35
N ILE A 44 -2.23 -8.85 -12.40
CA ILE A 44 -2.67 -7.96 -13.48
C ILE A 44 -3.88 -8.56 -14.21
N ALA A 45 -3.86 -9.88 -14.47
CA ALA A 45 -4.98 -10.56 -15.11
C ALA A 45 -6.22 -10.66 -14.21
N SER A 46 -6.02 -10.88 -12.91
CA SER A 46 -7.11 -11.09 -11.94
C SER A 46 -7.75 -9.79 -11.46
N TYR A 47 -6.94 -8.72 -11.32
CA TYR A 47 -7.32 -7.45 -10.73
C TYR A 47 -6.77 -6.26 -11.54
N PRO A 48 -7.14 -6.11 -12.83
CA PRO A 48 -6.62 -5.05 -13.69
C PRO A 48 -6.87 -3.64 -13.13
N GLU A 49 -7.94 -3.46 -12.33
CA GLU A 49 -8.30 -2.19 -11.70
C GLU A 49 -7.29 -1.67 -10.67
N LEU A 50 -6.42 -2.55 -10.15
CA LEU A 50 -5.37 -2.15 -9.20
C LEU A 50 -4.19 -1.47 -9.91
N PHE A 51 -4.11 -1.60 -11.23
CA PHE A 51 -2.97 -1.15 -12.01
C PHE A 51 -3.32 0.10 -12.82
N PRO A 52 -2.34 0.99 -13.06
CA PRO A 52 -2.55 2.12 -13.95
C PRO A 52 -2.85 1.63 -15.38
N GLU A 53 -3.60 2.44 -16.12
CA GLU A 53 -3.84 2.21 -17.55
C GLU A 53 -2.53 1.92 -18.31
N GLY A 54 -2.57 1.06 -19.33
CA GLY A 54 -1.38 0.74 -20.13
C GLY A 54 -0.35 -0.17 -19.43
N ILE A 55 -0.68 -0.77 -18.28
CA ILE A 55 0.13 -1.85 -17.69
C ILE A 55 0.26 -3.06 -18.64
N GLU A 56 -0.76 -3.29 -19.48
CA GLU A 56 -0.83 -4.37 -20.48
C GLU A 56 0.27 -4.25 -21.54
N GLU A 57 0.79 -3.04 -21.76
CA GLU A 57 1.89 -2.80 -22.69
C GLU A 57 3.27 -3.20 -22.14
N GLY A 58 3.28 -3.67 -20.89
CA GLY A 58 4.43 -4.21 -20.21
C GLY A 58 5.10 -3.22 -19.27
N TYR A 59 5.89 -3.80 -18.36
CA TYR A 59 6.62 -3.09 -17.33
C TYR A 59 8.03 -3.65 -17.16
N ARG A 60 8.90 -2.83 -16.59
CA ARG A 60 10.26 -3.23 -16.19
C ARG A 60 10.39 -3.13 -14.68
N PHE A 61 11.06 -4.09 -14.06
CA PHE A 61 11.45 -3.92 -12.66
C PHE A 61 12.41 -2.74 -12.53
N HIS A 62 12.19 -1.92 -11.50
CA HIS A 62 12.86 -0.65 -11.29
C HIS A 62 13.47 -0.57 -9.88
N GLY A 63 14.17 -1.64 -9.51
CA GLY A 63 14.84 -1.76 -8.21
C GLY A 63 13.88 -1.96 -7.05
N TRP A 64 14.32 -1.51 -5.88
CA TRP A 64 13.74 -1.83 -4.58
C TRP A 64 13.49 -0.57 -3.75
N VAL A 65 12.60 -0.70 -2.76
CA VAL A 65 12.46 0.24 -1.65
C VAL A 65 12.44 -0.56 -0.36
N THR A 66 13.20 -0.16 0.64
CA THR A 66 13.12 -0.76 1.98
C THR A 66 12.48 0.23 2.93
N SER A 67 11.42 -0.20 3.60
CA SER A 67 10.79 0.55 4.68
C SER A 67 11.58 0.35 5.97
N ALA A 68 12.20 1.40 6.48
CA ALA A 68 12.86 1.34 7.80
C ALA A 68 11.86 1.15 8.96
N ARG A 69 10.59 1.52 8.78
CA ARG A 69 9.56 1.41 9.83
C ARG A 69 9.10 -0.02 10.07
N GLN A 70 9.01 -0.77 8.98
CA GLN A 70 8.45 -2.13 8.92
C GLN A 70 9.52 -3.17 8.60
N HIS A 71 10.76 -2.76 8.40
CA HIS A 71 11.86 -3.62 7.93
C HIS A 71 11.51 -4.44 6.68
N LEU A 72 10.61 -3.90 5.84
CA LEU A 72 10.04 -4.59 4.69
C LEU A 72 10.70 -4.09 3.40
N LYS A 73 11.24 -5.01 2.61
CA LYS A 73 11.73 -4.74 1.26
C LYS A 73 10.60 -4.92 0.27
N THR A 74 10.45 -3.99 -0.68
CA THR A 74 9.44 -4.11 -1.74
C THR A 74 10.02 -3.77 -3.12
N ARG A 75 9.39 -4.31 -4.17
CA ARG A 75 9.78 -4.05 -5.55
C ARG A 75 9.15 -2.76 -6.09
N ARG A 76 9.76 -2.24 -7.14
CA ARG A 76 9.19 -1.17 -7.98
C ARG A 76 9.09 -1.65 -9.41
N ILE A 77 8.12 -1.09 -10.12
CA ILE A 77 7.98 -1.25 -11.57
C ILE A 77 8.01 0.11 -12.25
N TYR A 78 8.45 0.12 -13.50
CA TYR A 78 8.45 1.27 -14.38
C TYR A 78 7.66 0.94 -15.64
N LEU A 79 6.70 1.82 -15.96
CA LEU A 79 5.91 1.76 -17.18
C LEU A 79 6.58 2.68 -18.22
N PRO A 80 7.17 2.12 -19.29
CA PRO A 80 7.94 2.91 -20.26
C PRO A 80 7.11 3.96 -21.00
N LYS A 81 5.88 3.63 -21.41
CA LYS A 81 5.01 4.56 -22.14
C LYS A 81 4.66 5.81 -21.32
N GLN A 82 4.28 5.61 -20.06
CA GLN A 82 3.91 6.71 -19.14
C GLN A 82 5.12 7.37 -18.48
N LYS A 83 6.31 6.82 -18.68
CA LYS A 83 7.56 7.23 -18.04
C LYS A 83 7.44 7.38 -16.51
N THR A 84 6.65 6.50 -15.89
CA THR A 84 6.32 6.58 -14.47
C THR A 84 6.69 5.28 -13.75
N ALA A 85 7.25 5.44 -12.54
CA ALA A 85 7.57 4.33 -11.65
C ALA A 85 6.56 4.23 -10.51
N TYR A 86 6.17 3.00 -10.19
CA TYR A 86 5.26 2.66 -9.12
C TYR A 86 5.97 1.76 -8.10
N GLN A 87 5.71 1.98 -6.82
CA GLN A 87 6.07 1.04 -5.77
C GLN A 87 4.99 -0.04 -5.68
N LEU A 88 5.40 -1.30 -5.55
CA LEU A 88 4.51 -2.41 -5.24
C LEU A 88 4.52 -2.58 -3.72
N ARG A 89 3.39 -2.34 -3.07
CA ARG A 89 3.20 -2.50 -1.62
C ARG A 89 2.29 -3.71 -1.39
N PRO A 90 2.62 -4.62 -0.47
CA PRO A 90 1.70 -5.67 -0.08
C PRO A 90 0.57 -5.13 0.82
N ASP A 91 -0.61 -5.71 0.71
CA ASP A 91 -1.83 -5.36 1.46
C ASP A 91 -1.75 -5.63 2.97
N PHE A 92 -0.88 -6.53 3.43
CA PHE A 92 -0.63 -6.75 4.85
C PHE A 92 0.08 -5.57 5.56
N VAL A 93 0.41 -4.49 4.85
CA VAL A 93 0.93 -3.24 5.44
C VAL A 93 0.07 -2.04 5.06
N THR A 94 -0.30 -1.21 6.03
CA THR A 94 -1.08 0.02 5.82
C THR A 94 -0.38 1.06 4.91
N PRO A 95 -1.12 2.04 4.34
CA PRO A 95 -0.55 3.14 3.58
C PRO A 95 0.61 3.84 4.30
N TYR A 96 1.57 4.36 3.51
CA TYR A 96 2.84 4.93 4.00
C TYR A 96 3.72 3.98 4.80
N MET A 97 3.47 2.67 4.71
CA MET A 97 4.16 1.65 5.48
C MET A 97 4.12 1.95 6.98
N SER A 98 2.98 2.44 7.46
CA SER A 98 2.86 2.99 8.82
C SER A 98 2.89 1.87 9.86
N GLU A 99 2.06 0.85 9.66
CA GLU A 99 2.00 -0.38 10.46
C GLU A 99 1.52 -1.56 9.62
N THR A 100 1.70 -2.79 10.10
CA THR A 100 1.02 -3.96 9.54
C THR A 100 -0.50 -3.86 9.72
N SER A 101 -1.24 -4.43 8.78
CA SER A 101 -2.71 -4.45 8.81
C SER A 101 -3.23 -5.21 10.04
N GLU A 102 -2.50 -6.24 10.49
CA GLU A 102 -2.82 -6.99 11.71
C GLU A 102 -2.74 -6.11 12.98
N LEU A 103 -1.60 -5.44 13.21
CA LEU A 103 -1.43 -4.59 14.39
C LEU A 103 -2.33 -3.35 14.33
N ALA A 104 -2.52 -2.77 13.13
CA ALA A 104 -3.48 -1.70 12.94
C ALA A 104 -4.90 -2.14 13.31
N GLY A 105 -5.31 -3.34 12.89
CA GLY A 105 -6.60 -3.94 13.26
C GLY A 105 -6.76 -4.10 14.77
N LYS A 106 -5.74 -4.64 15.46
CA LYS A 106 -5.74 -4.77 16.92
C LYS A 106 -5.83 -3.42 17.63
N ALA A 107 -5.06 -2.41 17.18
CA ALA A 107 -5.12 -1.06 17.73
C ALA A 107 -6.52 -0.45 17.57
N MET A 108 -7.15 -0.62 16.41
CA MET A 108 -8.51 -0.14 16.15
C MET A 108 -9.54 -0.86 17.00
N TYR A 109 -9.39 -2.17 17.22
CA TYR A 109 -10.24 -2.94 18.12
C TYR A 109 -10.15 -2.41 19.55
N LEU A 110 -8.93 -2.25 20.09
CA LEU A 110 -8.72 -1.67 21.42
C LEU A 110 -9.29 -0.25 21.53
N ARG A 111 -9.11 0.57 20.49
CA ARG A 111 -9.65 1.93 20.45
C ARG A 111 -11.18 1.93 20.48
N LYS A 112 -11.83 1.01 19.75
CA LYS A 112 -13.28 0.81 19.76
C LYS A 112 -13.79 0.45 21.16
N HIS A 113 -12.99 -0.28 21.95
CA HIS A 113 -13.31 -0.67 23.32
C HIS A 113 -12.91 0.37 24.39
N GLY A 114 -12.54 1.59 23.98
CA GLY A 114 -12.37 2.72 24.89
C GLY A 114 -10.96 2.93 25.41
N LEU A 115 -9.96 2.15 24.97
CA LEU A 115 -8.58 2.38 25.40
C LEU A 115 -8.06 3.72 24.86
N SER A 116 -7.28 4.40 25.70
CA SER A 116 -6.49 5.57 25.31
C SER A 116 -5.35 5.16 24.37
N TYR A 117 -4.79 6.10 23.62
CA TYR A 117 -3.62 5.80 22.77
C TYR A 117 -2.39 5.40 23.58
N ASP A 118 -2.24 5.93 24.80
CA ASP A 118 -1.23 5.49 25.76
C ASP A 118 -1.46 4.03 26.21
N GLY A 119 -2.72 3.66 26.50
CA GLY A 119 -3.08 2.26 26.81
C GLY A 119 -2.83 1.31 25.64
N ILE A 120 -3.05 1.76 24.40
CA ILE A 120 -2.70 0.99 23.20
C ILE A 120 -1.18 0.86 23.07
N ALA A 121 -0.43 1.93 23.36
CA ALA A 121 1.04 1.89 23.36
C ALA A 121 1.58 0.93 24.42
N TYR A 122 0.95 0.88 25.59
CA TYR A 122 1.29 -0.07 26.64
C TYR A 122 1.09 -1.53 26.18
N VAL A 123 0.00 -1.83 25.46
CA VAL A 123 -0.32 -3.22 25.03
C VAL A 123 0.43 -3.65 23.77
N LEU A 124 0.54 -2.77 22.76
CA LEU A 124 1.07 -3.09 21.43
C LEU A 124 2.47 -2.51 21.17
N GLY A 125 3.05 -1.79 22.14
CA GLY A 125 4.31 -1.08 21.98
C GLY A 125 4.18 0.20 21.17
N ARG A 126 5.30 0.70 20.62
CA ARG A 126 5.40 2.01 19.94
C ARG A 126 5.01 3.18 20.86
N SER A 127 4.92 4.39 20.30
CA SER A 127 4.52 5.58 21.05
C SER A 127 3.02 5.84 20.92
N GLU A 128 2.45 6.52 21.92
CA GLU A 128 1.08 7.04 21.86
C GLU A 128 0.79 7.79 20.55
N MET A 129 1.72 8.69 20.18
CA MET A 129 1.60 9.50 18.97
C MET A 129 1.63 8.69 17.68
N HIS A 130 2.26 7.52 17.67
CA HIS A 130 2.21 6.61 16.52
C HIS A 130 0.79 6.08 16.32
N TRP A 131 0.16 5.55 17.38
CA TRP A 131 -1.21 5.04 17.31
C TRP A 131 -2.23 6.11 16.99
N TYR A 132 -2.10 7.30 17.59
CA TYR A 132 -2.92 8.45 17.24
C TYR A 132 -2.86 8.72 15.72
N ARG A 133 -1.65 8.85 15.15
CA ARG A 133 -1.48 9.14 13.72
C ARG A 133 -2.00 8.02 12.83
N LEU A 134 -1.78 6.76 13.21
CA LEU A 134 -2.27 5.59 12.47
C LEU A 134 -3.79 5.64 12.36
N CYS A 135 -4.50 5.73 13.48
CA CYS A 135 -5.97 5.80 13.50
C CYS A 135 -6.49 7.01 12.70
N GLN A 136 -5.89 8.18 12.87
CA GLN A 136 -6.27 9.38 12.11
C GLN A 136 -6.04 9.24 10.60
N SER A 137 -5.02 8.49 10.19
CA SER A 137 -4.71 8.28 8.77
C SER A 137 -5.71 7.34 8.08
N LEU A 138 -6.17 6.31 8.78
CA LEU A 138 -7.18 5.37 8.27
C LEU A 138 -8.53 6.06 8.03
N GLY A 139 -8.91 7.00 8.91
CA GLY A 139 -10.14 7.77 8.76
C GLY A 139 -10.18 8.70 7.53
N ARG A 140 -9.07 8.85 6.79
CA ARG A 140 -9.01 9.66 5.56
C ARG A 140 -9.41 8.88 4.31
N ALA A 141 -9.48 7.56 4.38
CA ALA A 141 -9.89 6.75 3.24
C ALA A 141 -11.39 6.93 2.98
N SER A 142 -11.76 7.18 1.72
CA SER A 142 -13.17 7.22 1.31
C SER A 142 -13.72 5.80 1.30
N ILE A 143 -14.71 5.49 2.15
CA ILE A 143 -15.35 4.18 2.18
C ILE A 143 -15.92 3.83 0.80
N VAL A 144 -16.65 4.77 0.17
CA VAL A 144 -17.24 4.58 -1.15
C VAL A 144 -16.15 4.34 -2.21
N GLY A 145 -15.11 5.17 -2.21
CA GLY A 145 -13.99 5.07 -3.15
C GLY A 145 -13.12 3.82 -2.97
N THR A 146 -13.16 3.16 -1.80
CA THR A 146 -12.46 1.90 -1.56
C THR A 146 -13.31 0.66 -1.82
N THR A 147 -14.65 0.80 -1.92
CA THR A 147 -15.55 -0.36 -2.02
C THR A 147 -16.11 -0.55 -3.43
N LEU A 148 -16.28 0.53 -4.18
CA LEU A 148 -16.82 0.48 -5.54
C LEU A 148 -15.69 0.47 -6.57
N LYS A 149 -15.72 -0.53 -7.45
CA LYS A 149 -14.70 -0.73 -8.49
C LYS A 149 -15.03 0.02 -9.79
N THR A 150 -16.30 0.31 -10.03
CA THR A 150 -16.77 0.99 -11.22
C THR A 150 -17.66 2.17 -10.85
N GLU A 151 -17.55 3.25 -11.63
CA GLU A 151 -18.36 4.45 -11.44
C GLU A 151 -19.86 4.16 -11.57
N GLU A 152 -20.22 3.20 -12.42
CA GLU A 152 -21.60 2.72 -12.61
C GLU A 152 -22.21 2.11 -11.34
N SER A 153 -21.38 1.66 -10.39
CA SER A 153 -21.84 1.08 -9.12
C SER A 153 -22.04 2.14 -8.02
N LEU A 154 -21.84 3.43 -8.33
CA LEU A 154 -22.08 4.51 -7.36
C LEU A 154 -23.56 4.59 -6.99
N PRO A 155 -23.87 4.80 -5.70
CA PRO A 155 -25.25 5.08 -5.32
C PRO A 155 -25.73 6.35 -6.02
N PRO A 156 -27.02 6.42 -6.40
CA PRO A 156 -27.58 7.62 -7.00
C PRO A 156 -27.41 8.82 -6.05
N ILE A 157 -27.03 9.97 -6.62
CA ILE A 157 -26.84 11.25 -5.91
C ILE A 157 -28.19 11.87 -5.58
#